data_AF-A0A7W6CRG2-F1
#
_entry.id   AF-A0A7W6CRG2-F1
#
_cell.length_a   1.000
_cell.length_b   1.000
_cell.length_c   1.000
_cell.angle_alpha   90.00
_cell.angle_beta   90.00
_cell.angle_gamma   90.00
#
_symmetry.space_group_name_H-M   'P 1'
#
loop_
_entity.id
_entity.type
_entity.pdbx_description
1 polymer ?
#
loop_
_entity_poly.entity_id
_entity_poly.type
_entity_poly.pdbx_seq_one_letter_code
_entity_poly.pdbx_strand_id
1 'polypeptide(L)' 'MNIVAGGVETDLQMRTLAECGCPHLQGYLLSKPLSCPCSC' A
#
# COMPACT_ATOMS: atom_id res chain seq x y z
N MET A 1 1.34 9.09 15.32
CA MET A 1 2.16 8.07 14.64
C MET A 1 1.40 7.67 13.37
N ASN A 2 1.97 7.81 12.18
CA ASN A 2 1.32 7.41 10.92
C ASN A 2 1.88 6.05 10.48
N ILE A 3 1.10 4.98 10.58
CA ILE A 3 1.52 3.60 10.27
C ILE A 3 0.98 3.23 8.90
N VAL A 4 1.86 2.78 8.00
CA VAL A 4 1.51 2.32 6.65
C VAL A 4 1.81 0.83 6.54
N ALA A 5 0.82 0.03 6.15
CA ALA A 5 1.04 -1.38 5.82
C ALA A 5 1.51 -1.51 4.36
N GLY A 6 2.77 -1.90 4.17
CA GLY A 6 3.37 -2.18 2.87
C GLY A 6 3.11 -3.62 2.40
N GLY A 7 3.23 -3.86 1.09
CA GLY A 7 3.12 -5.19 0.50
C GLY A 7 1.69 -5.73 0.36
N VAL A 8 0.68 -4.86 0.23
CA VAL A 8 -0.71 -5.30 -0.02
C VAL A 8 -0.88 -5.77 -1.47
N GLU A 9 -1.21 -7.05 -1.65
CA GLU A 9 -1.29 -7.70 -2.96
C GLU A 9 -2.68 -8.27 -3.27
N THR A 10 -3.56 -8.38 -2.28
CA THR A 10 -4.90 -8.98 -2.40
C THR A 10 -5.98 -8.20 -1.65
N ASP A 11 -7.22 -8.26 -2.15
CA ASP A 11 -8.39 -7.68 -1.49
C ASP A 11 -8.57 -8.16 -0.05
N LEU A 12 -8.21 -9.42 0.24
CA LEU A 12 -8.30 -9.99 1.57
C LEU A 12 -7.36 -9.26 2.55
N GLN A 13 -6.09 -9.08 2.18
CA GLN A 13 -5.12 -8.34 3.00
C GLN A 13 -5.59 -6.89 3.24
N MET A 14 -6.09 -6.22 2.21
CA MET A 14 -6.60 -4.85 2.31
C MET A 14 -7.73 -4.76 3.34
N ARG A 15 -8.72 -5.65 3.26
CA ARG A 15 -9.87 -5.69 4.17
C ARG A 15 -9.44 -5.98 5.60
N THR A 16 -8.61 -7.01 5.81
CA THR A 16 -8.12 -7.36 7.14
C THR A 16 -7.33 -6.21 7.78
N LEU A 17 -6.47 -5.53 7.02
CA LEU A 17 -5.70 -4.38 7.53
C LEU A 17 -6.62 -3.21 7.91
N ALA A 18 -7.64 -2.94 7.10
CA ALA A 18 -8.65 -1.92 7.43
C ALA A 18 -9.42 -2.28 8.71
N GLU A 19 -9.84 -3.54 8.87
CA GLU A 19 -10.53 -4.04 10.07
C GLU A 19 -9.64 -3.99 11.33
N CYS A 20 -8.33 -4.20 11.17
CA CYS A 20 -7.35 -4.06 12.25
C CYS A 20 -6.96 -2.60 12.57
N GLY A 21 -7.57 -1.61 11.91
CA GLY A 21 -7.31 -0.19 12.17
C GLY A 21 -6.06 0.36 11.47
N CYS A 22 -5.60 -0.27 10.39
CA CYS A 22 -4.52 0.22 9.55
C CYS A 22 -5.07 0.73 8.19
N PRO A 23 -5.53 1.99 8.11
CA PRO A 23 -6.16 2.51 6.90
C PRO A 23 -5.16 2.97 5.82
N HIS A 24 -3.89 3.17 6.17
CA HIS A 24 -2.87 3.59 5.22
C HIS A 24 -2.13 2.39 4.65
N LEU A 25 -2.23 2.19 3.34
CA LEU A 25 -1.80 0.98 2.66
C LEU A 25 -0.89 1.31 1.47
N GLN A 26 0.11 0.47 1.23
CA GLN A 26 0.94 0.50 0.03
C GLN A 26 1.11 -0.93 -0.49
N GLY A 27 0.94 -1.14 -1.79
CA GLY A 27 1.18 -2.45 -2.39
C GLY A 27 0.70 -2.52 -3.84
N TYR A 28 1.09 -3.61 -4.51
CA TYR A 28 0.84 -3.81 -5.94
C TYR A 28 -0.65 -3.93 -6.28
N LEU A 29 -1.49 -4.30 -5.30
CA LEU A 29 -2.95 -4.25 -5.44
C LEU A 29 -3.44 -2.83 -5.74
N LEU A 30 -2.82 -1.83 -5.13
CA LEU A 30 -3.22 -0.42 -5.22
C LEU A 30 -2.49 0.29 -6.35
N SER A 31 -1.16 0.17 -6.39
CA SER A 31 -0.34 0.77 -7.45
C SER A 31 1.04 0.13 -7.48
N LYS A 32 1.60 -0.01 -8.69
CA LYS A 32 3.00 -0.38 -8.89
C LYS A 32 3.90 0.83 -8.67
N PRO A 33 5.18 0.63 -8.29
CA PRO A 33 6.16 1.72 -8.28
C PRO A 33 6.19 2.42 -9.64
N LEU A 34 6.09 3.75 -9.62
CA LEU A 34 6.21 4.57 -10.82
C LEU A 34 7.67 4.99 -10.99
N SER A 35 8.18 4.91 -12.20
CA SER A 35 9.49 5.47 -12.53
C SER A 35 9.40 6.99 -12.60
N CYS A 36 10.38 7.69 -12.02
CA CYS A 36 10.58 9.10 -12.29
C CYS A 36 11.41 9.24 -13.58
N PRO A 37 10.89 9.87 -14.64
CA PRO A 37 11.62 10.00 -15.90
C PRO A 37 12.73 11.07 -15.87
N CYS A 38 12.88 11.84 -14.79
CA CYS A 38 13.91 12.87 -14.71
C CYS A 38 15.29 12.29 -14.36
N SER A 39 16.27 12.57 -15.21
CA SER A 39 17.70 12.39 -14.95
C SER A 39 18.25 13.60 -14.18
N CYS A 40 18.19 13.57 -12.86
CA CYS A 40 19.00 14.45 -12.01
C CYS A 40 20.21 13.67 -11.50
#